data_AF-A0A7M3LVT8-F1
#
_entry.id   AF-A0A7M3LVT8-F1
#
_cell.length_a   1.000
_cell.length_b   1.000
_cell.length_c   1.000
_cell.angle_alpha   90.00
_cell.angle_beta   90.00
_cell.angle_gamma   90.00
#
_symmetry.space_group_name_H-M   'P 1'
#
loop_
_entity.id
_entity.type
_entity.pdbx_description
1 polymer ?
#
loop_
_entity_poly.entity_id
_entity_poly.type
_entity_poly.pdbx_seq_one_letter_code
_entity_poly.pdbx_strand_id
1 'polypeptide(L)'
;MPRLAPAYVGGVQLGAYAARRWLTPAARDRLLRACSTNVDNLGQGRWNTLASSALLVEEPMELPYLLLLLAVLGYAEYAHGAWWAAAVFVLGHVGATLLVYGGLRAVRPSEETRSARDVGTSYGFNAVLGALAGALPRGRVRTSAAAALLALGAQPLLRGPRPTFTDVGHFAALAIGLALTTGRRPR
;
A
#
# COMPACT_ATOMS: atom_id res chain seq x y z
N MET A 1 -19.46 9.77 -10.37
CA MET A 1 -19.19 8.33 -10.64
C MET A 1 -17.69 8.09 -10.56
N PRO A 2 -17.23 7.06 -9.84
CA PRO A 2 -15.81 6.70 -9.76
C PRO A 2 -15.27 6.31 -11.13
N ARG A 3 -14.09 6.81 -11.49
CA ARG A 3 -13.40 6.52 -12.76
C ARG A 3 -11.93 6.16 -12.53
N LEU A 4 -11.27 6.79 -11.56
CA LEU A 4 -9.83 6.59 -11.34
C LEU A 4 -9.54 5.26 -10.65
N ALA A 5 -10.31 4.90 -9.61
CA ALA A 5 -10.19 3.64 -8.91
C ALA A 5 -10.34 2.41 -9.82
N PRO A 6 -11.42 2.28 -10.63
CA PRO A 6 -11.54 1.14 -11.55
C PRO A 6 -10.46 1.13 -12.62
N ALA A 7 -10.06 2.30 -13.15
CA ALA A 7 -8.98 2.37 -14.14
C ALA A 7 -7.63 1.91 -13.55
N TYR A 8 -7.30 2.34 -12.34
CA TYR A 8 -6.09 1.94 -11.64
C TYR A 8 -6.10 0.43 -11.32
N VAL A 9 -7.16 -0.06 -10.66
CA VAL A 9 -7.25 -1.47 -10.24
C VAL A 9 -7.26 -2.40 -11.46
N GLY A 10 -8.04 -2.06 -12.49
CA GLY A 10 -8.07 -2.79 -13.74
C GLY A 10 -6.73 -2.75 -14.47
N GLY A 11 -6.09 -1.58 -14.53
CA GLY A 11 -4.77 -1.41 -15.16
C GLY A 11 -3.68 -2.25 -14.49
N VAL A 12 -3.60 -2.24 -13.16
CA VAL A 12 -2.67 -3.08 -12.40
C VAL A 12 -2.94 -4.56 -12.64
N GLN A 13 -4.21 -4.99 -12.60
CA GLN A 13 -4.58 -6.39 -12.81
C GLN A 13 -4.27 -6.86 -14.24
N LEU A 14 -4.60 -6.05 -15.25
CA LEU A 14 -4.28 -6.34 -16.64
C LEU A 14 -2.77 -6.37 -16.87
N GLY A 15 -2.02 -5.45 -16.26
CA GLY A 15 -0.57 -5.44 -16.29
C GLY A 15 0.03 -6.71 -15.71
N ALA A 16 -0.50 -7.20 -14.59
CA ALA A 16 -0.09 -8.46 -13.98
C ALA A 16 -0.36 -9.67 -14.88
N TYR A 17 -1.55 -9.76 -15.49
CA TYR A 17 -1.88 -10.81 -16.44
C TYR A 17 -1.01 -10.75 -17.70
N ALA A 18 -0.77 -9.55 -18.24
CA ALA A 18 0.10 -9.35 -19.39
C ALA A 18 1.54 -9.78 -19.08
N ALA A 19 2.09 -9.36 -17.94
CA ALA A 19 3.41 -9.78 -17.49
C ALA A 19 3.49 -11.30 -17.36
N ARG A 20 2.49 -11.94 -16.75
CA ARG A 20 2.42 -13.40 -16.63
C ARG A 20 2.31 -14.12 -17.97
N ARG A 21 1.57 -13.55 -18.93
CA ARG A 21 1.31 -14.16 -20.24
C ARG A 21 2.47 -14.02 -21.22
N TRP A 22 3.18 -12.89 -21.17
CA TRP A 22 4.13 -12.49 -22.21
C TRP A 22 5.60 -12.46 -21.76
N LEU A 23 5.89 -12.43 -20.45
CA LEU A 23 7.26 -12.46 -19.95
C LEU A 23 7.64 -13.85 -19.47
N THR A 24 8.90 -14.23 -19.70
CA THR A 24 9.49 -15.40 -19.04
C THR A 24 9.57 -15.16 -17.53
N PRO A 25 9.59 -16.21 -16.68
CA PRO A 25 9.72 -16.04 -15.23
C PRO A 25 10.93 -15.16 -14.83
N ALA A 26 12.08 -15.36 -15.48
CA ALA A 26 13.27 -14.55 -15.25
C ALA A 26 13.10 -13.07 -15.68
N ALA A 27 12.38 -12.81 -16.78
CA ALA A 27 12.10 -11.44 -17.20
C ALA A 27 11.10 -10.74 -16.27
N ARG A 28 10.04 -11.44 -15.81
CA ARG A 28 9.09 -10.92 -14.82
C ARG A 28 9.80 -10.59 -13.51
N ASP A 29 10.63 -11.50 -13.03
CA ASP A 29 11.39 -11.33 -11.81
C ASP A 29 12.37 -10.15 -11.88
N ARG A 30 13.06 -9.96 -13.02
CA ARG A 30 13.89 -8.77 -13.28
C ARG A 30 13.06 -7.48 -13.29
N LEU A 31 11.88 -7.48 -13.91
CA LEU A 31 10.97 -6.32 -13.92
C LEU A 31 10.55 -5.95 -12.49
N LEU A 32 10.08 -6.93 -11.71
CA LEU A 32 9.61 -6.70 -10.33
C LEU A 32 10.75 -6.19 -9.44
N ARG A 33 11.95 -6.78 -9.53
CA ARG A 33 13.12 -6.25 -8.81
C ARG A 33 13.51 -4.85 -9.25
N ALA A 34 13.44 -4.55 -10.55
CA ALA A 34 13.73 -3.21 -11.05
C ALA A 34 12.72 -2.19 -10.53
N CYS A 35 11.44 -2.54 -10.37
CA CYS A 35 10.42 -1.62 -9.93
C CYS A 35 10.19 -1.58 -8.41
N SER A 36 10.87 -2.43 -7.66
CA SER A 36 10.67 -2.59 -6.22
C SER A 36 11.22 -1.44 -5.39
N THR A 37 10.51 -1.10 -4.31
CA THR A 37 10.94 -0.14 -3.27
C THR A 37 11.86 -0.75 -2.20
N ASN A 38 12.69 -1.71 -2.60
CA ASN A 38 13.65 -2.35 -1.70
C ASN A 38 14.82 -1.43 -1.31
N VAL A 39 15.56 -1.83 -0.28
CA VAL A 39 16.62 -1.01 0.32
C VAL A 39 17.74 -0.73 -0.68
N ASP A 40 18.09 -1.71 -1.51
CA ASP A 40 19.16 -1.53 -2.49
C ASP A 40 18.79 -0.51 -3.57
N ASN A 41 17.56 -0.57 -4.10
CA ASN A 41 17.09 0.38 -5.11
C ASN A 41 17.00 1.81 -4.57
N LEU A 42 16.36 1.99 -3.42
CA LEU A 42 16.22 3.31 -2.81
C LEU A 42 17.59 3.86 -2.35
N GLY A 43 18.47 2.99 -1.84
CA GLY A 43 19.84 3.35 -1.47
C GLY A 43 20.71 3.78 -2.65
N GLN A 44 20.43 3.27 -3.86
CA GLN A 44 21.06 3.70 -5.11
C GLN A 44 20.40 4.94 -5.74
N GLY A 45 19.42 5.56 -5.08
CA GLY A 45 18.74 6.75 -5.58
C GLY A 45 17.68 6.49 -6.65
N ARG A 46 17.20 5.25 -6.80
CA ARG A 46 16.15 4.87 -7.76
C ARG A 46 14.76 5.26 -7.23
N TRP A 47 14.55 6.54 -6.93
CA TRP A 47 13.32 7.05 -6.30
C TRP A 47 12.06 6.90 -7.17
N ASN A 48 12.22 6.71 -8.48
CA ASN A 48 11.12 6.38 -9.38
C ASN A 48 10.42 5.05 -9.00
N THR A 49 11.09 4.17 -8.24
CA THR A 49 10.47 2.93 -7.74
C THR A 49 9.30 3.21 -6.80
N LEU A 50 9.28 4.35 -6.11
CA LEU A 50 8.14 4.78 -5.28
C LEU A 50 6.82 4.83 -6.05
N ALA A 51 6.88 5.21 -7.33
CA ALA A 51 5.72 5.24 -8.22
C ALA A 51 5.51 3.88 -8.90
N SER A 52 6.57 3.29 -9.47
CA SER A 52 6.42 2.04 -10.23
C SER A 52 6.02 0.84 -9.36
N SER A 53 6.41 0.81 -8.09
CA SER A 53 6.07 -0.28 -7.18
C SER A 53 4.57 -0.35 -6.92
N ALA A 54 3.87 0.78 -6.92
CA ALA A 54 2.41 0.80 -6.79
C ALA A 54 1.68 0.28 -8.03
N LEU A 55 2.32 0.31 -9.20
CA LEU A 55 1.71 -0.06 -10.49
C LEU A 55 1.86 -1.55 -10.84
N LEU A 56 2.61 -2.30 -10.04
CA LEU A 56 2.93 -3.70 -10.28
C LEU A 56 2.55 -4.54 -9.07
N VAL A 57 2.13 -5.77 -9.33
CA VAL A 57 1.91 -6.81 -8.31
C VAL A 57 2.69 -8.05 -8.73
N GLU A 58 3.16 -8.83 -7.76
CA GLU A 58 3.99 -10.01 -8.04
C GLU A 58 3.26 -11.08 -8.86
N GLU A 59 1.98 -11.26 -8.54
CA GLU A 59 1.05 -12.15 -9.22
C GLU A 59 -0.28 -11.41 -9.45
N PRO A 60 -1.07 -11.82 -10.46
CA PRO A 60 -2.43 -11.33 -10.60
C PRO A 60 -3.18 -11.45 -9.27
N MET A 61 -3.86 -10.38 -8.86
CA MET A 61 -4.56 -10.34 -7.59
C MET A 61 -5.69 -11.38 -7.57
N GLU A 62 -5.79 -12.09 -6.46
CA GLU A 62 -6.95 -12.94 -6.18
C GLU A 62 -8.24 -12.12 -6.15
N LEU A 63 -9.32 -12.72 -6.63
CA LEU A 63 -10.61 -12.03 -6.78
C LEU A 63 -11.09 -11.33 -5.50
N PRO A 64 -10.99 -11.92 -4.30
CA PRO A 64 -11.39 -11.24 -3.07
C PRO A 64 -10.59 -9.96 -2.80
N TYR A 65 -9.27 -9.98 -3.00
CA TYR A 65 -8.43 -8.81 -2.79
C TYR A 65 -8.70 -7.73 -3.86
N LEU A 66 -8.85 -8.14 -5.12
CA LEU A 66 -9.20 -7.24 -6.22
C LEU A 66 -10.52 -6.49 -5.94
N LEU A 67 -11.55 -7.21 -5.53
CA LEU A 67 -12.86 -6.63 -5.21
C LEU A 67 -12.78 -5.70 -3.99
N LEU A 68 -12.03 -6.10 -2.95
CA LEU A 68 -11.84 -5.28 -1.76
C LEU A 68 -11.07 -3.99 -2.07
N LEU A 69 -10.00 -4.09 -2.84
CA LEU A 69 -9.22 -2.94 -3.31
C LEU A 69 -10.11 -1.97 -4.10
N LEU A 70 -10.89 -2.51 -5.05
CA LEU A 70 -11.83 -1.72 -5.84
C LEU A 70 -12.91 -1.06 -4.96
N ALA A 71 -13.46 -1.79 -3.99
CA ALA A 71 -14.47 -1.27 -3.09
C ALA A 71 -13.93 -0.12 -2.22
N VAL A 72 -12.75 -0.29 -1.64
CA VAL A 72 -12.12 0.74 -0.78
C VAL A 72 -11.75 1.99 -1.58
N LEU A 73 -11.04 1.82 -2.70
CA LEU A 73 -10.64 2.96 -3.54
C LEU A 73 -11.84 3.62 -4.22
N GLY A 74 -12.79 2.82 -4.71
CA GLY A 74 -14.00 3.30 -5.36
C GLY A 74 -14.92 4.04 -4.40
N TYR A 75 -15.07 3.56 -3.17
CA TYR A 75 -15.82 4.27 -2.13
C TYR A 75 -15.13 5.56 -1.71
N ALA A 76 -13.80 5.56 -1.54
CA ALA A 76 -13.04 6.76 -1.25
C ALA A 76 -13.19 7.83 -2.34
N GLU A 77 -13.10 7.43 -3.61
CA GLU A 77 -13.33 8.31 -4.75
C GLU A 77 -14.77 8.82 -4.80
N TYR A 78 -15.75 7.95 -4.53
CA TYR A 78 -17.16 8.33 -4.47
C TYR A 78 -17.47 9.35 -3.36
N ALA A 79 -17.00 9.09 -2.14
CA ALA A 79 -17.34 9.87 -0.96
C ALA A 79 -16.52 11.17 -0.83
N HIS A 80 -15.26 11.17 -1.27
CA HIS A 80 -14.32 12.27 -1.05
C HIS A 80 -13.69 12.85 -2.33
N GLY A 81 -13.92 12.21 -3.49
CA GLY A 81 -13.39 12.63 -4.78
C GLY A 81 -12.08 11.93 -5.16
N ALA A 82 -11.82 11.81 -6.47
CA ALA A 82 -10.68 11.08 -7.01
C ALA A 82 -9.33 11.63 -6.53
N TRP A 83 -9.16 12.95 -6.52
CA TRP A 83 -7.91 13.59 -6.08
C TRP A 83 -7.64 13.39 -4.59
N TRP A 84 -8.68 13.34 -3.76
CA TRP A 84 -8.52 13.02 -2.35
C TRP A 84 -8.03 11.58 -2.17
N ALA A 85 -8.68 10.63 -2.85
CA ALA A 85 -8.32 9.22 -2.77
C ALA A 85 -6.90 8.98 -3.29
N ALA A 86 -6.54 9.59 -4.42
CA ALA A 86 -5.19 9.53 -4.99
C ALA A 86 -4.14 10.15 -4.05
N ALA A 87 -4.42 11.31 -3.46
CA ALA A 87 -3.47 11.96 -2.54
C ALA A 87 -3.22 11.10 -1.29
N VAL A 88 -4.27 10.56 -0.67
CA VAL A 88 -4.13 9.66 0.48
C VAL A 88 -3.35 8.40 0.11
N PHE A 89 -3.69 7.79 -1.03
CA PHE A 89 -3.00 6.61 -1.54
C PHE A 89 -1.50 6.88 -1.71
N VAL A 90 -1.14 7.96 -2.42
CA VAL A 90 0.26 8.30 -2.71
C VAL A 90 1.02 8.67 -1.43
N LEU A 91 0.46 9.53 -0.58
CA LEU A 91 1.13 9.94 0.67
C LEU A 91 1.34 8.77 1.61
N GLY A 92 0.36 7.88 1.73
CA GLY A 92 0.46 6.69 2.56
C GLY A 92 1.42 5.66 2.00
N HIS A 93 1.38 5.40 0.68
CA HIS A 93 2.31 4.50 0.00
C HIS A 93 3.76 4.97 0.17
N VAL A 94 4.06 6.20 -0.26
CA VAL A 94 5.40 6.77 -0.19
C VAL A 94 5.87 6.91 1.26
N GLY A 95 5.01 7.43 2.15
CA GLY A 95 5.35 7.62 3.56
C GLY A 95 5.69 6.30 4.26
N ALA A 96 4.88 5.26 4.07
CA ALA A 96 5.14 3.95 4.65
C ALA A 96 6.43 3.32 4.07
N THR A 97 6.63 3.40 2.76
CA THR A 97 7.87 2.93 2.12
C THR A 97 9.10 3.62 2.69
N LEU A 98 9.08 4.95 2.85
CA LEU A 98 10.23 5.69 3.39
C LEU A 98 10.49 5.37 4.87
N LEU A 99 9.45 5.14 5.67
CA LEU A 99 9.59 4.70 7.06
C LEU A 99 10.21 3.30 7.15
N VAL A 100 9.73 2.35 6.35
CA VAL A 100 10.28 0.99 6.26
C VAL A 100 11.72 1.03 5.80
N TYR A 101 12.02 1.79 4.74
CA TYR A 101 13.37 1.97 4.23
C TYR A 101 14.32 2.54 5.29
N GLY A 102 13.92 3.60 5.99
CA GLY A 102 14.70 4.21 7.06
C GLY A 102 14.92 3.26 8.25
N GLY A 103 13.89 2.53 8.66
CA GLY A 103 13.97 1.53 9.73
C GLY A 103 14.92 0.40 9.38
N LEU A 104 14.81 -0.15 8.17
CA LEU A 104 15.72 -1.17 7.65
C LEU A 104 17.16 -0.63 7.59
N ARG A 105 17.37 0.58 7.09
CA ARG A 105 18.69 1.24 7.06
C ARG A 105 19.35 1.36 8.44
N ALA A 106 18.57 1.48 9.52
CA ALA A 106 19.06 1.58 10.88
C ALA A 106 19.50 0.22 11.47
N VAL A 107 18.85 -0.88 11.08
CA VAL A 107 19.10 -2.22 11.65
C VAL A 107 20.04 -3.10 10.83
N ARG A 108 20.58 -2.61 9.70
CA ARG A 108 21.52 -3.33 8.82
C ARG A 108 21.03 -4.74 8.44
N PRO A 109 19.91 -4.86 7.72
CA PRO A 109 19.30 -6.13 7.37
C PRO A 109 20.22 -7.00 6.51
N SER A 110 19.90 -8.30 6.44
CA SER A 110 20.55 -9.24 5.55
C SER A 110 20.39 -8.83 4.08
N GLU A 111 21.27 -9.32 3.21
CA GLU A 111 21.20 -9.09 1.76
C GLU A 111 19.87 -9.55 1.16
N GLU A 112 19.34 -10.67 1.64
CA GLU A 112 18.02 -11.17 1.26
C GLU A 112 16.92 -10.16 1.57
N THR A 113 16.90 -9.56 2.77
CA THR A 113 15.91 -8.56 3.14
C THR A 113 16.12 -7.22 2.40
N ARG A 114 17.37 -6.86 2.11
CA ARG A 114 17.68 -5.61 1.38
C ARG A 114 17.20 -5.62 -0.07
N SER A 115 17.27 -6.79 -0.71
CA SER A 115 16.91 -7.00 -2.11
C SER A 115 15.51 -7.61 -2.29
N ALA A 116 14.84 -7.96 -1.18
CA ALA A 116 13.48 -8.52 -1.17
C ALA A 116 12.52 -7.68 -1.99
N ARG A 117 11.61 -8.33 -2.72
CA ARG A 117 10.60 -7.62 -3.51
C ARG A 117 9.61 -6.93 -2.58
N ASP A 118 9.38 -5.66 -2.90
CA ASP A 118 8.41 -4.78 -2.31
C ASP A 118 7.74 -4.02 -3.46
N VAL A 119 6.68 -4.61 -4.00
CA VAL A 119 5.80 -4.06 -5.02
C VAL A 119 4.37 -4.40 -4.66
N GLY A 120 3.44 -3.55 -5.05
CA GLY A 120 2.02 -3.79 -4.85
C GLY A 120 1.28 -2.53 -4.48
N THR A 121 -0.04 -2.68 -4.49
CA THR A 121 -0.99 -1.62 -4.14
C THR A 121 -1.23 -1.52 -2.64
N SER A 122 -0.64 -2.43 -1.85
CA SER A 122 -1.07 -2.75 -0.49
C SER A 122 -0.82 -1.63 0.52
N TYR A 123 0.26 -0.85 0.38
CA TYR A 123 0.51 0.28 1.29
C TYR A 123 -0.51 1.39 1.04
N GLY A 124 -0.66 1.81 -0.23
CA GLY A 124 -1.68 2.80 -0.57
C GLY A 124 -3.12 2.35 -0.24
N PHE A 125 -3.43 1.05 -0.40
CA PHE A 125 -4.70 0.47 0.05
C PHE A 125 -4.91 0.65 1.56
N ASN A 126 -3.94 0.23 2.39
CA ASN A 126 -4.03 0.36 3.84
C ASN A 126 -4.15 1.82 4.28
N ALA A 127 -3.45 2.73 3.60
CA ALA A 127 -3.57 4.16 3.85
C ALA A 127 -4.97 4.71 3.55
N VAL A 128 -5.57 4.33 2.41
CA VAL A 128 -6.95 4.75 2.11
C VAL A 128 -7.93 4.16 3.11
N LEU A 129 -7.74 2.91 3.53
CA LEU A 129 -8.59 2.27 4.54
C LEU A 129 -8.52 3.02 5.89
N GLY A 130 -7.30 3.36 6.36
CA GLY A 130 -7.11 4.14 7.58
C GLY A 130 -7.69 5.55 7.48
N ALA A 131 -7.54 6.18 6.32
CA ALA A 131 -8.08 7.50 6.06
C ALA A 131 -9.61 7.53 6.07
N LEU A 132 -10.27 6.55 5.45
CA LEU A 132 -11.72 6.39 5.51
C LEU A 132 -12.22 6.24 6.95
N ALA A 133 -11.51 5.46 7.77
CA ALA A 133 -11.85 5.32 9.19
C ALA A 133 -11.73 6.63 9.95
N GLY A 134 -10.66 7.41 9.73
CA GLY A 134 -10.50 8.72 10.36
C GLY A 134 -11.45 9.80 9.83
N ALA A 135 -11.98 9.63 8.63
CA ALA A 135 -12.96 10.52 8.00
C ALA A 135 -14.40 10.30 8.49
N LEU A 136 -14.67 9.22 9.24
CA LEU A 136 -15.97 8.99 9.87
C LEU A 136 -16.36 10.14 10.82
N PRO A 137 -17.67 10.38 11.07
CA PRO A 137 -18.12 11.38 12.02
C PRO A 137 -17.49 11.21 13.40
N ARG A 138 -17.19 12.33 14.08
CA ARG A 138 -16.62 12.31 15.43
C ARG A 138 -17.56 11.56 16.37
N GLY A 139 -17.03 10.59 17.11
CA GLY A 139 -17.77 9.82 18.08
C GLY A 139 -17.27 8.39 18.19
N ARG A 140 -18.06 7.56 18.89
CA ARG A 140 -17.72 6.16 19.17
C ARG A 140 -17.48 5.33 17.90
N VAL A 141 -18.24 5.59 16.84
CA VAL A 141 -18.10 4.86 15.56
C VAL A 141 -16.70 5.04 14.97
N ARG A 142 -16.21 6.29 14.86
CA ARG A 142 -14.86 6.58 14.38
C ARG A 142 -13.80 5.95 15.26
N THR A 143 -13.90 6.11 16.58
CA THR A 143 -12.89 5.57 17.51
C THR A 143 -12.85 4.06 17.47
N SER A 144 -14.01 3.39 17.42
CA SER A 144 -14.09 1.93 17.34
C SER A 144 -13.59 1.40 16.00
N ALA A 145 -13.93 2.05 14.89
CA ALA A 145 -13.43 1.68 13.57
C ALA A 145 -11.91 1.85 13.47
N ALA A 146 -11.37 2.98 13.94
CA ALA A 146 -9.94 3.22 13.98
C ALA A 146 -9.21 2.21 14.88
N ALA A 147 -9.72 1.96 16.09
CA ALA A 147 -9.14 0.99 17.00
C ALA A 147 -9.17 -0.44 16.43
N ALA A 148 -10.29 -0.85 15.84
CA ALA A 148 -10.44 -2.16 15.21
C ALA A 148 -9.46 -2.34 14.04
N LEU A 149 -9.35 -1.34 13.16
CA LEU A 149 -8.41 -1.40 12.04
C LEU A 149 -6.96 -1.42 12.50
N LEU A 150 -6.59 -0.60 13.49
CA LEU A 150 -5.24 -0.63 14.06
C LEU A 150 -4.94 -1.98 14.72
N ALA A 151 -5.90 -2.56 15.45
CA ALA A 151 -5.73 -3.88 16.05
C ALA A 151 -5.57 -4.99 15.00
N LEU A 152 -6.39 -4.95 13.93
CA LEU A 152 -6.28 -5.89 12.81
C LEU A 152 -4.97 -5.71 12.04
N GLY A 153 -4.53 -4.47 11.80
CA GLY A 153 -3.27 -4.16 11.11
C GLY A 153 -2.04 -4.46 11.97
N ALA A 154 -2.14 -4.40 13.30
CA ALA A 154 -1.07 -4.79 14.22
C ALA A 154 -0.98 -6.31 14.39
N GLN A 155 -2.03 -7.05 14.06
CA GLN A 155 -2.07 -8.49 14.30
C GLN A 155 -0.96 -9.27 13.58
N PRO A 156 -0.56 -8.97 12.32
CA PRO A 156 0.62 -9.59 11.70
C PRO A 156 1.92 -9.28 12.44
N LEU A 157 2.03 -8.11 13.09
CA LEU A 157 3.21 -7.74 13.88
C LEU A 157 3.38 -8.58 15.14
N LEU A 158 2.27 -9.12 15.66
CA LEU A 158 2.21 -9.87 16.91
C LEU A 158 2.21 -11.38 16.69
N ARG A 159 2.03 -11.86 15.45
CA ARG A 159 1.95 -13.29 15.14
C ARG A 159 3.26 -13.76 14.49
N GLY A 160 3.92 -14.72 15.13
CA GLY A 160 5.14 -15.36 14.63
C GLY A 160 6.42 -14.91 15.35
N PRO A 161 7.57 -15.52 15.04
CA PRO A 161 8.83 -15.24 15.73
C PRO A 161 9.38 -13.85 15.44
N ARG A 162 9.14 -13.29 14.24
CA ARG A 162 9.49 -11.90 13.85
C ARG A 162 8.55 -11.36 12.77
N PRO A 163 8.12 -10.09 12.85
CA PRO A 163 7.34 -9.45 11.81
C PRO A 163 8.17 -9.22 10.54
N THR A 164 7.52 -9.25 9.37
CA THR A 164 8.17 -8.87 8.11
C THR A 164 8.22 -7.34 7.98
N PHE A 165 9.12 -6.83 7.14
CA PHE A 165 9.16 -5.39 6.84
C PHE A 165 7.86 -4.92 6.16
N THR A 166 7.22 -5.81 5.41
CA THR A 166 5.93 -5.56 4.75
C THR A 166 4.80 -5.40 5.75
N ASP A 167 4.78 -6.22 6.82
CA ASP A 167 3.80 -6.07 7.91
C ASP A 167 3.92 -4.70 8.58
N VAL A 168 5.16 -4.26 8.82
CA VAL A 168 5.44 -2.91 9.36
C VAL A 168 4.98 -1.83 8.39
N GLY A 169 5.21 -2.03 7.09
CA GLY A 169 4.75 -1.13 6.04
C GLY A 169 3.22 -1.02 5.96
N HIS A 170 2.49 -2.14 6.05
CA HIS A 170 1.02 -2.14 6.10
C HIS A 170 0.49 -1.36 7.29
N PHE A 171 1.04 -1.63 8.48
CA PHE A 171 0.63 -0.94 9.70
C PHE A 171 0.96 0.55 9.65
N ALA A 172 2.16 0.91 9.17
CA ALA A 172 2.58 2.31 9.02
C ALA A 172 1.68 3.05 8.02
N ALA A 173 1.36 2.45 6.87
CA ALA A 173 0.50 3.05 5.87
C ALA A 173 -0.91 3.30 6.43
N LEU A 174 -1.48 2.32 7.14
CA LEU A 174 -2.76 2.44 7.82
C LEU A 174 -2.76 3.61 8.82
N ALA A 175 -1.72 3.70 9.66
CA ALA A 175 -1.57 4.74 10.66
C ALA A 175 -1.42 6.14 10.02
N ILE A 176 -0.63 6.26 8.94
CA ILE A 176 -0.49 7.50 8.16
C ILE A 176 -1.85 7.93 7.62
N GLY A 177 -2.58 7.01 6.99
CA GLY A 177 -3.92 7.27 6.46
C GLY A 177 -4.86 7.84 7.53
N LEU A 178 -4.91 7.19 8.68
CA LEU A 178 -5.71 7.61 9.83
C LEU A 178 -5.30 9.01 10.33
N ALA A 179 -4.00 9.28 10.43
CA ALA A 179 -3.48 10.57 10.85
C ALA A 179 -3.85 11.71 9.89
N LEU A 180 -3.85 11.45 8.57
CA LEU A 180 -4.20 12.45 7.55
C LEU A 180 -5.66 12.96 7.65
N THR A 181 -6.56 12.21 8.29
CA THR A 181 -8.01 12.52 8.29
C THR A 181 -8.60 12.78 9.66
N THR A 182 -8.00 12.27 10.73
CA THR A 182 -8.48 12.43 12.12
C THR A 182 -8.63 13.88 12.57
N GLY A 183 -7.87 14.82 11.99
CA GLY A 183 -7.97 16.27 12.23
C GLY A 183 -9.00 17.02 11.38
N ARG A 184 -9.52 16.45 10.29
CA ARG A 184 -10.44 17.15 9.39
C ARG A 184 -11.82 17.28 10.04
N ARG A 185 -12.49 18.44 9.89
CA ARG A 185 -13.91 18.55 10.24
C ARG A 185 -14.72 17.81 9.15
N PRO A 186 -15.70 16.97 9.52
CA PRO A 186 -16.60 16.40 8.53
C PRO A 186 -17.30 17.54 7.78
N ARG A 187 -17.44 17.40 6.46
CA ARG A 187 -18.25 18.30 5.64
C ARG A 187 -19.73 17.98 5.85
#